data_AF-A6TQ07-F1
#
_entry.id   AF-A6TQ07-F1
#
_cell.length_a   1.000
_cell.length_b   1.000
_cell.length_c   1.000
_cell.angle_alpha   90.00
_cell.angle_beta   90.00
_cell.angle_gamma   90.00
#
_symmetry.space_group_name_H-M   'P 1'
#
loop_
_entity.id
_entity.type
_entity.pdbx_description
1 polymer ?
#
loop_
_entity_poly.entity_id
_entity_poly.type
_entity_poly.pdbx_seq_one_letter_code
_entity_poly.pdbx_strand_id
1 'polypeptide(L)' 'MRNKLIFLRGKRTQCEVGKSIGISQKYMSALELGKRNPSIRIMRRFEEYFGVNMRELFSDLF' A
#
# COMPACT_ATOMS: atom_id res chain seq x y z
N MET A 1 -0.94 12.00 -1.80
CA MET A 1 -1.75 11.02 -1.06
C MET A 1 -2.29 9.99 -2.04
N ARG A 2 -2.04 8.70 -1.81
CA ARG A 2 -2.45 7.59 -2.68
C ARG A 2 -3.84 7.12 -2.29
N ASN A 3 -4.85 7.81 -2.80
CA ASN A 3 -6.26 7.59 -2.48
C ASN A 3 -6.73 6.16 -2.78
N LYS A 4 -6.13 5.49 -3.78
CA LYS A 4 -6.47 4.11 -4.14
C LYS A 4 -6.14 3.11 -3.04
N LEU A 5 -4.98 3.25 -2.39
CA LEU A 5 -4.61 2.41 -1.25
C LEU A 5 -5.56 2.63 -0.07
N ILE A 6 -5.93 3.88 0.19
CA ILE A 6 -6.89 4.23 1.26
C ILE A 6 -8.26 3.63 0.97
N PHE A 7 -8.73 3.74 -0.27
CA PHE A 7 -9.99 3.16 -0.73
C PHE A 7 -10.01 1.63 -0.57
N LEU A 8 -8.97 0.93 -1.03
CA LEU A 8 -8.88 -0.52 -0.96
C LEU A 8 -8.73 -1.06 0.47
N ARG A 9 -8.06 -0.30 1.34
CA ARG A 9 -8.03 -0.61 2.78
C ARG A 9 -9.42 -0.58 3.40
N GLY A 10 -10.29 0.32 2.95
CA GLY A 10 -11.67 0.44 3.43
C GLY A 10 -11.71 0.66 4.94
N LYS A 11 -12.48 -0.19 5.65
CA LYS A 11 -12.65 -0.10 7.11
C LYS A 11 -11.47 -0.64 7.92
N ARG A 12 -10.53 -1.36 7.29
CA ARG A 12 -9.36 -1.90 7.98
C ARG A 12 -8.44 -0.77 8.41
N THR A 13 -7.78 -0.92 9.55
CA THR A 13 -6.77 0.03 10.02
C THR A 13 -5.48 -0.11 9.24
N GLN A 14 -4.65 0.94 9.23
CA GLN A 14 -3.31 0.88 8.64
C GLN A 14 -2.42 -0.17 9.34
N CYS A 15 -2.69 -0.46 10.62
CA CYS A 15 -1.98 -1.48 11.38
C CYS A 15 -2.33 -2.89 10.90
N GLU A 16 -3.62 -3.18 10.69
CA GLU A 16 -4.07 -4.48 10.17
C GLU A 16 -3.52 -4.77 8.78
N VAL A 17 -3.69 -3.82 7.84
CA VAL A 17 -3.16 -3.97 6.48
C VAL A 17 -1.64 -4.05 6.49
N GLY A 18 -0.97 -3.22 7.29
CA GLY A 18 0.48 -3.27 7.44
C GLY A 18 0.94 -4.66 7.89
N LYS A 19 0.32 -5.23 8.92
CA LYS A 19 0.62 -6.57 9.41
C LYS A 19 0.40 -7.64 8.33
N SER A 20 -0.71 -7.59 7.59
CA SER A 20 -0.99 -8.55 6.52
C SER A 20 0.04 -8.51 5.38
N ILE A 21 0.57 -7.33 5.05
CA ILE A 21 1.59 -7.16 4.00
C ILE A 21 3.02 -7.40 4.55
N GLY A 22 3.19 -7.42 5.88
CA GLY A 22 4.48 -7.57 6.54
C GLY A 22 5.29 -6.27 6.61
N ILE A 23 4.62 -5.14 6.83
CA ILE A 23 5.20 -3.80 7.02
C ILE A 23 4.65 -3.15 8.30
N SER A 24 5.34 -2.14 8.83
CA SER A 24 4.84 -1.41 9.99
C SER A 24 3.68 -0.48 9.64
N GLN A 25 2.82 -0.16 10.62
CA GLN A 25 1.75 0.83 10.46
C GLN A 25 2.29 2.19 9.99
N LYS A 26 3.44 2.62 10.53
CA LYS A 26 4.11 3.86 10.12
C LYS A 26 4.52 3.83 8.65
N TYR A 27 4.98 2.68 8.17
CA TYR A 27 5.32 2.50 6.75
C TYR A 27 4.06 2.58 5.88
N MET A 28 2.98 1.88 6.26
CA MET A 28 1.69 1.97 5.56
C MET A 28 1.16 3.41 5.48
N SER A 29 1.21 4.14 6.59
CA SER A 29 0.84 5.56 6.65
C SER A 29 1.69 6.42 5.70
N ALA A 30 3.01 6.23 5.68
CA ALA A 30 3.89 6.95 4.76
C ALA A 30 3.60 6.63 3.28
N LEU A 31 3.23 5.38 2.96
CA LEU A 31 2.79 5.00 1.63
C LEU A 31 1.48 5.66 1.22
N GLU A 32 0.46 5.63 2.08
CA GLU A 32 -0.85 6.26 1.83
C GLU A 32 -0.70 7.78 1.66
N LEU A 33 0.19 8.42 2.41
CA LEU A 33 0.46 9.85 2.25
C LEU A 33 1.27 10.18 1.00
N GLY A 34 1.96 9.20 0.39
CA GLY A 34 2.90 9.43 -0.70
C GLY A 34 4.27 9.95 -0.24
N LYS A 35 4.56 9.88 1.07
CA LYS A 35 5.82 10.34 1.66
C LYS A 35 6.97 9.36 1.46
N ARG A 36 6.67 8.11 1.07
CA ARG A 36 7.66 7.06 0.84
C ARG A 36 7.28 6.22 -0.37
N ASN A 37 8.31 5.76 -1.08
CA ASN A 37 8.18 4.86 -2.22
C ASN A 37 8.54 3.44 -1.76
N PRO A 38 7.65 2.45 -1.98
CA PRO A 38 7.94 1.06 -1.67
C PRO A 38 8.95 0.48 -2.65
N SER A 39 9.60 -0.62 -2.25
CA SER A 39 10.38 -1.43 -3.20
C SER A 39 9.45 -2.30 -4.05
N ILE A 40 9.93 -2.78 -5.20
CA ILE A 40 9.17 -3.68 -6.08
C ILE A 40 8.66 -4.92 -5.32
N ARG A 41 9.45 -5.46 -4.39
CA ARG A 41 9.03 -6.59 -3.55
C ARG A 41 7.81 -6.26 -2.69
N ILE A 42 7.77 -5.07 -2.10
CA ILE A 42 6.61 -4.61 -1.32
C ILE A 42 5.44 -4.35 -2.26
N MET A 43 5.65 -3.68 -3.39
CA MET A 43 4.60 -3.43 -4.39
C MET A 43 3.91 -4.73 -4.85
N ARG A 44 4.67 -5.81 -5.08
CA ARG A 44 4.11 -7.13 -5.41
C ARG A 44 3.25 -7.71 -4.29
N ARG A 45 3.65 -7.56 -3.02
CA ARG A 45 2.80 -8.00 -1.89
C ARG A 45 1.50 -7.22 -1.79
N PHE A 46 1.52 -5.93 -2.14
CA PHE A 46 0.31 -5.12 -2.24
C PHE A 46 -0.61 -5.64 -3.36
N GLU A 47 -0.05 -5.99 -4.52
CA GLU A 47 -0.79 -6.59 -5.62
C GLU A 47 -1.39 -7.96 -5.25
N GLU A 48 -0.64 -8.83 -4.58
CA GLU A 48 -1.12 -10.12 -4.07
C GLU A 48 -2.23 -9.92 -3.02
N TYR A 49 -2.09 -8.94 -2.12
CA TYR A 49 -3.05 -8.69 -1.04
C TYR A 49 -4.37 -8.07 -1.53
N PHE A 50 -4.29 -7.12 -2.47
CA PHE A 50 -5.46 -6.39 -2.97
C PHE A 50 -6.03 -6.97 -4.27
N GLY A 51 -5.31 -7.85 -4.97
CA GLY A 51 -5.69 -8.36 -6.28
C GLY A 51 -5.69 -7.30 -7.39
N VAL A 52 -4.97 -6.19 -7.19
CA VAL A 52 -4.90 -5.05 -8.13
C VAL A 52 -3.47 -4.88 -8.58
N ASN A 53 -3.25 -4.67 -9.87
CA ASN A 53 -1.90 -4.58 -10.41
C ASN A 53 -1.07 -3.50 -9.72
N MET A 54 0.20 -3.81 -9.40
CA MET A 54 1.04 -2.86 -8.65
C MET A 54 1.27 -1.52 -9.38
N ARG A 55 1.25 -1.51 -10.72
CA ARG A 55 1.39 -0.27 -11.51
C ARG A 55 0.16 0.63 -11.37
N GLU A 56 -1.01 0.04 -11.12
CA GLU A 56 -2.24 0.77 -10.86
C GLU A 56 -2.30 1.26 -9.39
N LEU A 57 -1.79 0.46 -8.45
CA LEU A 57 -1.70 0.84 -7.04
C LEU A 57 -0.70 1.98 -6.78
N PHE A 58 0.39 1.98 -7.53
CA PHE A 58 1.50 2.93 -7.41
C PHE A 58 1.76 3.67 -8.72
N SER A 59 0.70 4.15 -9.37
CA SER A 59 0.76 4.82 -10.68
C SER A 59 1.62 6.08 -10.69
N ASP A 60 1.94 6.64 -9.53
CA ASP A 60 2.85 7.78 -9.38
C ASP A 60 4.34 7.42 -9.45
N LEU A 61 4.68 6.12 -9.48
CA LEU A 61 6.06 5.61 -9.49
C LEU A 61 6.48 5.02 -10.84
N PHE A 62 5.60 5.06 -11.82
CA PHE A 62 5.80 4.58 -13.20
C PHE A 62 5.53 5.73 -14.17
#